data_AF-A0A7C3Z2U6-F1
#
_entry.id   AF-A0A7C3Z2U6-F1
#
_cell.length_a   1.000
_cell.length_b   1.000
_cell.length_c   1.000
_cell.angle_alpha   90.00
_cell.angle_beta   90.00
_cell.angle_gamma   90.00
#
_symmetry.space_group_name_H-M   'P 1'
#
loop_
_entity.id
_entity.type
_entity.pdbx_description
1 polymer ?
#
loop_
_entity_poly.entity_id
_entity_poly.type
_entity_poly.pdbx_seq_one_letter_code
_entity_poly.pdbx_strand_id
1 'polypeptide(L)'
;MQVLAYALLLAEHTGREVEEALIHYHADNRKVRLTLDQKSTLNEVQAAVARARELRASLERPPVAAPEKLCRTCSLAPECLPEEERFALSETEKPQRLFPADDDRRIVHLVEQGLTVRREGEQLVVAFPDGGKKPLPGMNIQALVLHGNIQISTQALHFCAAHDIGVHWLSYGGHYVGALTPGAGRVQRRHRQYQALQDRTLQCGLARRLVEAKVENQLRYLLRAVRGQAELNQTQEVHQGLSQLRLTLKDLNRLGEAVDGLEPAEAQALEVLEKIRGYEAKPVGCISVWCPIF
;
A
#
# COMPACT_ATOMS: atom_id res chain seq x y z
N MET A 1 30.22 -11.84 -15.34
CA MET A 1 28.95 -11.82 -16.11
C MET A 1 28.86 -10.70 -17.14
N GLN A 2 28.83 -9.40 -16.77
CA GLN A 2 28.70 -8.30 -17.76
C GLN A 2 29.76 -8.36 -18.87
N VAL A 3 31.03 -8.58 -18.50
CA VAL A 3 32.14 -8.70 -19.47
C VAL A 3 31.96 -9.88 -20.43
N LEU A 4 31.42 -11.01 -19.94
CA LEU A 4 31.13 -12.18 -20.77
C LEU A 4 30.07 -11.85 -21.83
N ALA A 5 28.99 -11.17 -21.42
CA ALA A 5 27.94 -10.74 -22.33
C ALA A 5 28.45 -9.74 -23.38
N TYR A 6 29.27 -8.77 -22.98
CA TYR A 6 29.88 -7.82 -23.93
C TYR A 6 30.83 -8.52 -24.91
N ALA A 7 31.63 -9.48 -24.46
CA ALA A 7 32.52 -10.25 -25.34
C ALA A 7 31.73 -11.03 -26.39
N LEU A 8 30.61 -11.67 -26.02
CA LEU A 8 29.72 -12.36 -26.97
C LEU A 8 29.10 -11.39 -27.99
N LEU A 9 28.60 -10.24 -27.54
CA LEU A 9 28.03 -9.22 -28.42
C LEU A 9 29.07 -8.64 -29.40
N LEU A 10 30.29 -8.41 -28.92
CA LEU A 10 31.41 -7.97 -29.76
C LEU A 10 31.80 -9.05 -30.77
N ALA A 11 31.85 -10.31 -30.36
CA ALA A 11 32.16 -11.42 -31.25
C ALA A 11 31.11 -11.57 -32.35
N GLU A 12 29.83 -11.44 -32.01
CA GLU A 12 28.72 -11.47 -32.97
C GLU A 12 28.77 -10.28 -33.95
N HIS A 13 29.05 -9.07 -33.46
CA HIS A 13 29.12 -7.87 -34.31
C HIS A 13 30.34 -7.85 -35.24
N THR A 14 31.50 -8.31 -34.76
CA THR A 14 32.76 -8.26 -35.52
C THR A 14 33.04 -9.54 -36.32
N GLY A 15 32.30 -10.62 -36.06
CA GLY A 15 32.53 -11.94 -36.65
C GLY A 15 33.85 -12.59 -36.22
N ARG A 16 34.47 -12.11 -35.13
CA ARG A 16 35.76 -12.61 -34.61
C ARG A 16 35.61 -13.08 -33.18
N GLU A 17 36.28 -14.15 -32.82
CA GLU A 17 36.29 -14.63 -31.44
C GLU A 17 37.09 -13.68 -30.53
N VAL A 18 36.61 -13.50 -29.30
CA VAL A 18 37.26 -12.68 -28.27
C VAL A 18 37.88 -13.63 -27.26
N GLU A 19 39.19 -13.76 -27.28
CA GLU A 19 39.94 -14.72 -26.45
C GLU A 19 40.24 -14.21 -25.04
N GLU A 20 40.33 -12.88 -24.88
CA GLU A 20 40.67 -12.25 -23.60
C GLU A 20 39.84 -11.00 -23.33
N ALA A 21 39.51 -10.80 -22.05
CA ALA A 21 38.94 -9.56 -21.55
C ALA A 21 39.67 -9.07 -20.29
N LEU A 22 39.68 -7.76 -20.09
CA LEU A 22 40.35 -7.10 -18.97
C LEU A 22 39.35 -6.24 -18.20
N ILE A 23 39.27 -6.45 -16.88
CA ILE A 23 38.55 -5.60 -15.95
C ILE A 23 39.56 -4.74 -15.22
N HIS A 24 39.42 -3.42 -15.31
CA HIS A 24 40.26 -2.46 -14.60
C HIS A 24 39.47 -1.82 -13.45
N TYR A 25 39.93 -2.05 -12.22
CA TYR A 25 39.39 -1.44 -11.01
C TYR A 25 40.12 -0.13 -10.73
N HIS A 26 39.43 1.00 -10.86
CA HIS A 26 40.04 2.33 -10.70
C HIS A 26 40.50 2.63 -9.27
N ALA A 27 39.76 2.18 -8.25
CA ALA A 27 40.06 2.47 -6.85
C ALA A 27 41.45 1.95 -6.42
N ASP A 28 41.78 0.72 -6.80
CA ASP A 28 43.03 0.05 -6.40
C ASP A 28 44.01 -0.12 -7.56
N ASN A 29 43.72 0.48 -8.72
CA ASN A 29 44.45 0.34 -9.98
C ASN A 29 44.74 -1.12 -10.40
N ARG A 30 43.87 -2.05 -10.01
CA ARG A 30 44.04 -3.49 -10.23
C ARG A 30 43.46 -3.90 -11.57
N LYS A 31 44.18 -4.72 -12.33
CA LYS A 31 43.70 -5.34 -13.57
C LYS A 31 43.46 -6.83 -13.36
N VAL A 32 42.27 -7.29 -13.72
CA VAL A 32 41.90 -8.71 -13.73
C VAL A 32 41.74 -9.14 -15.17
N ARG A 33 42.55 -10.11 -15.59
CA ARG A 33 42.47 -10.71 -16.93
C ARG A 33 41.59 -11.95 -16.88
N LEU A 34 40.69 -12.08 -17.85
CA LEU A 34 39.79 -13.20 -18.02
C LEU A 34 40.07 -13.82 -19.38
N THR A 35 40.41 -15.11 -19.37
CA THR A 35 40.48 -15.92 -20.60
C THR A 35 39.08 -16.40 -20.94
N LEU A 36 38.67 -16.22 -22.18
CA LEU A 36 37.30 -16.49 -22.63
C LEU A 36 37.30 -17.62 -23.65
N ASP A 37 36.59 -18.71 -23.32
CA ASP A 37 36.19 -19.73 -24.28
C ASP A 37 34.77 -19.44 -24.76
N GLN A 38 34.54 -19.43 -26.08
CA GLN A 38 33.26 -19.01 -26.64
C GLN A 38 32.09 -19.89 -26.17
N LYS A 39 32.28 -21.22 -26.12
CA LYS A 39 31.24 -22.18 -25.71
C LYS A 39 30.91 -22.04 -24.22
N SER A 40 31.93 -22.01 -23.36
CA SER A 40 31.75 -21.84 -21.92
C SER A 40 31.10 -20.49 -21.61
N THR A 41 31.56 -19.41 -22.26
CA THR A 41 31.02 -18.05 -22.09
C THR A 41 29.55 -17.98 -22.47
N LEU A 42 29.16 -18.59 -23.60
CA LEU A 42 27.76 -18.64 -24.04
C LEU A 42 26.88 -19.37 -23.03
N ASN A 43 27.30 -20.55 -22.56
CA ASN A 43 26.54 -21.33 -21.59
C ASN A 43 26.34 -20.56 -20.27
N GLU A 44 27.38 -19.89 -19.79
CA GLU A 44 27.32 -19.14 -18.52
C GLU A 44 26.37 -17.93 -18.63
N VAL A 45 26.42 -17.20 -19.74
CA VAL A 45 25.51 -16.07 -20.00
C VAL A 45 24.07 -16.56 -20.17
N GLN A 46 23.84 -17.65 -20.90
CA GLN A 46 22.51 -18.23 -21.06
C GLN A 46 21.93 -18.72 -19.73
N ALA A 47 22.74 -19.37 -18.88
CA ALA A 47 22.33 -19.79 -17.55
C ALA A 47 21.95 -18.58 -16.66
N ALA A 48 22.74 -17.51 -16.70
CA ALA A 48 22.42 -16.28 -15.96
C ALA A 48 21.12 -15.62 -16.45
N VAL A 49 20.88 -15.59 -17.77
CA VAL A 49 19.61 -15.08 -18.34
C VAL A 49 18.43 -15.96 -17.95
N ALA A 50 18.58 -17.29 -17.98
CA ALA A 50 17.55 -18.22 -17.54
C ALA A 50 17.21 -18.00 -16.06
N ARG A 51 18.21 -17.85 -15.19
CA ARG A 51 18.01 -17.55 -13.77
C ARG A 51 17.31 -16.20 -13.56
N ALA A 52 17.68 -15.17 -14.33
CA ALA A 52 17.00 -13.88 -14.24
C ALA A 52 15.53 -13.96 -14.64
N ARG A 53 15.18 -14.79 -15.66
CA ARG A 53 13.79 -15.04 -16.06
C ARG A 53 13.01 -15.79 -14.98
N GLU A 54 13.62 -16.79 -14.36
CA GLU A 54 13.04 -17.53 -13.24
C GLU A 54 12.75 -16.60 -12.05
N LEU A 55 13.73 -15.78 -11.64
CA LEU A 55 13.57 -14.81 -10.56
C LEU A 55 12.48 -13.77 -10.88
N ARG A 56 12.37 -13.34 -12.14
CA ARG A 56 11.32 -12.40 -12.57
C ARG A 56 9.91 -13.03 -12.54
N ALA A 57 9.81 -14.34 -12.69
CA ALA A 57 8.54 -15.06 -12.58
C ALA A 57 8.10 -15.24 -11.13
N SER A 58 9.05 -15.22 -10.19
CA SER A 58 8.75 -15.23 -8.76
C SER A 58 8.36 -13.86 -8.24
N LEU A 59 7.45 -13.85 -7.27
CA LEU A 59 7.08 -12.66 -6.51
C LEU A 59 7.94 -12.50 -5.25
N GLU A 60 8.66 -13.56 -4.88
CA GLU A 60 9.57 -13.57 -3.76
C GLU A 60 10.91 -13.01 -4.19
N ARG A 61 11.39 -12.04 -3.41
CA ARG A 61 12.70 -11.46 -3.59
C ARG A 61 13.76 -12.50 -3.20
N PRO A 62 14.80 -12.73 -4.02
CA PRO A 62 15.89 -13.61 -3.61
C PRO A 62 16.60 -13.05 -2.37
N PRO A 63 17.12 -13.94 -1.49
CA PRO A 63 17.82 -13.51 -0.30
C PRO A 63 19.07 -12.72 -0.65
N VAL A 64 19.43 -11.78 0.22
CA VAL A 64 20.69 -11.03 0.13
C VAL A 64 21.87 -11.99 0.29
N ALA A 65 23.04 -11.62 -0.25
CA ALA A 65 24.21 -12.48 -0.20
C ALA A 65 24.55 -12.85 1.25
N ALA A 66 24.78 -14.13 1.53
CA ALA A 66 25.12 -14.61 2.87
C ALA A 66 26.39 -13.93 3.45
N PRO A 67 27.50 -13.76 2.70
CA PRO A 67 28.67 -13.05 3.19
C PRO A 67 28.42 -11.54 3.21
N GLU A 68 28.41 -10.93 4.40
CA GLU A 68 28.14 -9.49 4.59
C GLU A 68 29.09 -8.60 3.80
N LYS A 69 30.37 -8.99 3.74
CA LYS A 69 31.41 -8.25 3.03
C LYS A 69 31.11 -8.01 1.55
N LEU A 70 30.29 -8.85 0.93
CA LEU A 70 29.89 -8.67 -0.47
C LEU A 70 28.80 -7.60 -0.62
N CYS A 71 27.97 -7.40 0.40
CA CYS A 71 26.89 -6.42 0.39
C CYS A 71 27.38 -5.01 0.73
N ARG A 72 28.34 -4.87 1.66
CA ARG A 72 28.82 -3.57 2.18
C ARG A 72 29.32 -2.60 1.11
N THR A 73 29.96 -3.11 0.05
CA THR A 73 30.50 -2.30 -1.05
C THR A 73 29.78 -2.57 -2.37
N CYS A 74 28.64 -3.26 -2.32
CA CYS A 74 27.85 -3.56 -3.51
C CYS A 74 27.23 -2.27 -4.07
N SER A 75 27.37 -2.05 -5.38
CA SER A 75 26.71 -0.93 -6.06
C SER A 75 25.18 -1.03 -6.01
N LEU A 76 24.64 -2.23 -5.79
CA LEU A 76 23.20 -2.48 -5.66
C LEU A 76 22.73 -2.49 -4.19
N ALA A 77 23.58 -2.12 -3.23
CA ALA A 77 23.17 -2.06 -1.82
C ALA A 77 21.97 -1.12 -1.56
N PRO A 78 21.84 0.07 -2.21
CA PRO A 78 20.68 0.94 -2.03
C PRO A 78 19.35 0.30 -2.50
N GLU A 79 19.39 -0.56 -3.51
CA GLU A 79 18.22 -1.27 -4.03
C GLU A 79 17.96 -2.56 -3.26
N CYS A 80 19.03 -3.29 -2.89
CA CYS A 80 18.97 -4.56 -2.17
C CYS A 80 18.65 -4.38 -0.67
N LEU A 81 18.95 -3.23 -0.08
CA LEU A 81 18.76 -2.93 1.34
C LEU A 81 19.19 -4.10 2.25
N PRO A 82 20.47 -4.52 2.16
CA PRO A 82 20.93 -5.78 2.74
C PRO A 82 20.98 -5.76 4.27
N GLU A 83 21.23 -4.59 4.86
CA GLU A 83 21.24 -4.43 6.31
C GLU A 83 19.82 -4.52 6.85
N GLU A 84 18.86 -3.88 6.17
CA GLU A 84 17.44 -3.90 6.50
C GLU A 84 16.82 -5.29 6.33
N GLU A 85 17.19 -6.02 5.28
CA GLU A 85 16.72 -7.39 5.05
C GLU A 85 17.22 -8.34 6.16
N ARG A 86 18.51 -8.26 6.50
CA ARG A 86 19.11 -9.08 7.58
C ARG A 86 18.50 -8.72 8.93
N PHE A 87 18.27 -7.44 9.17
CA PHE A 87 17.63 -6.96 10.38
C PHE A 87 16.17 -7.46 10.46
N ALA A 88 15.40 -7.40 9.36
CA ALA A 88 14.03 -7.89 9.31
C ALA A 88 13.93 -9.42 9.53
N LEU A 89 14.93 -10.18 9.08
CA LEU A 89 15.04 -11.62 9.32
C LEU A 89 15.58 -11.97 10.72
N SER A 90 16.22 -11.03 11.40
CA SER A 90 16.71 -11.26 12.76
C SER A 90 15.54 -11.26 13.74
N GLU A 91 15.27 -12.42 14.37
CA GLU A 91 14.17 -12.57 15.34
C GLU A 91 14.42 -11.81 16.65
N THR A 92 15.64 -11.31 16.85
CA THR A 92 16.12 -10.78 18.12
C THR A 92 15.59 -9.38 18.46
N GLU A 93 15.29 -8.53 17.48
CA GLU A 93 14.80 -7.17 17.74
C GLU A 93 13.78 -6.70 16.69
N LYS A 94 12.61 -6.23 17.16
CA LYS A 94 11.66 -5.53 16.29
C LYS A 94 12.30 -4.23 15.80
N PRO A 95 12.17 -3.87 14.51
CA PRO A 95 12.74 -2.63 14.01
C PRO A 95 12.21 -1.44 14.80
N GLN A 96 13.13 -0.68 15.39
CA GLN A 96 12.80 0.56 16.04
C GLN A 96 12.30 1.52 14.95
N ARG A 97 11.02 1.83 15.00
CA ARG A 97 10.41 2.74 14.03
C ARG A 97 10.89 4.16 14.32
N LEU A 98 11.85 4.63 13.53
CA LEU A 98 12.41 5.99 13.68
C LEU A 98 11.45 7.09 13.24
N PHE A 99 10.51 6.76 12.35
CA PHE A 99 9.50 7.69 11.86
C PHE A 99 8.15 7.49 12.56
N PRO A 100 7.40 8.57 12.85
CA PRO A 100 6.06 8.49 13.43
C PRO A 100 5.14 7.55 12.66
N ALA A 101 4.13 7.04 13.38
CA ALA A 101 3.24 6.05 12.81
C ALA A 101 2.45 6.57 11.61
N ASP A 102 2.08 7.82 11.75
CA ASP A 102 1.20 8.56 10.91
C ASP A 102 1.97 9.74 10.32
N ASP A 103 1.59 10.11 9.10
CA ASP A 103 2.09 11.30 8.45
C ASP A 103 1.40 12.52 9.09
N ASP A 104 2.17 13.39 9.73
CA ASP A 104 1.64 14.59 10.43
C ASP A 104 1.10 15.65 9.45
N ARG A 105 1.33 15.48 8.15
CA ARG A 105 0.81 16.37 7.11
C ARG A 105 -0.72 16.25 7.00
N ARG A 106 -1.35 17.36 6.63
CA ARG A 106 -2.81 17.51 6.65
C ARG A 106 -3.42 17.14 5.32
N ILE A 107 -4.62 16.55 5.37
CA ILE A 107 -5.50 16.41 4.19
C ILE A 107 -6.40 17.65 4.13
N VAL A 108 -6.35 18.38 3.03
CA VAL A 108 -7.10 19.63 2.85
C VAL A 108 -8.27 19.40 1.90
N HIS A 109 -9.48 19.57 2.42
CA HIS A 109 -10.70 19.53 1.63
C HIS A 109 -11.06 20.93 1.12
N LEU A 110 -11.18 21.07 -0.19
CA LEU A 110 -11.68 22.28 -0.84
C LEU A 110 -13.11 22.00 -1.28
N VAL A 111 -14.07 22.67 -0.64
CA VAL A 111 -15.50 22.37 -0.79
C VAL A 111 -16.26 23.51 -1.48
N GLU A 112 -15.78 24.75 -1.34
CA GLU A 112 -16.39 25.91 -1.97
C GLU A 112 -16.16 25.89 -3.49
N GLN A 113 -17.21 26.21 -4.24
CA GLN A 113 -17.19 26.12 -5.70
C GLN A 113 -16.52 27.33 -6.33
N GLY A 114 -15.81 27.13 -7.45
CA GLY A 114 -15.08 28.20 -8.14
C GLY A 114 -13.71 28.54 -7.53
N LEU A 115 -13.27 27.79 -6.51
CA LEU A 115 -11.90 27.91 -5.98
C LEU A 115 -10.87 27.57 -7.08
N THR A 116 -9.74 28.26 -7.04
CA THR A 116 -8.58 27.98 -7.91
C THR A 116 -7.32 27.76 -7.09
N VAL A 117 -6.66 26.62 -7.27
CA VAL A 117 -5.39 26.28 -6.60
C VAL A 117 -4.21 26.58 -7.51
N ARG A 118 -3.28 27.41 -7.03
CA ARG A 118 -2.06 27.81 -7.73
C ARG A 118 -0.82 27.56 -6.89
N ARG A 119 0.32 27.36 -7.55
CA ARG A 119 1.63 27.34 -6.88
C ARG A 119 2.17 28.75 -6.76
N GLU A 120 2.66 29.12 -5.59
CA GLU A 120 3.46 30.32 -5.36
C GLU A 120 4.67 29.95 -4.50
N GLY A 121 5.85 29.86 -5.12
CA GLY A 121 7.05 29.33 -4.47
C GLY A 121 6.86 27.89 -3.97
N GLU A 122 7.05 27.69 -2.67
CA GLU A 122 6.88 26.40 -1.95
C GLU A 122 5.49 26.28 -1.28
N GLN A 123 4.54 27.10 -1.71
CA GLN A 123 3.18 27.14 -1.16
C GLN A 123 2.15 26.87 -2.25
N LEU A 124 1.02 26.30 -1.81
CA LEU A 124 -0.20 26.19 -2.61
C LEU A 124 -1.16 27.26 -2.14
N VAL A 125 -1.49 28.19 -3.02
CA VAL A 125 -2.42 29.29 -2.74
C VAL A 125 -3.79 28.93 -3.29
N VAL A 126 -4.78 28.89 -2.40
CA VAL A 126 -6.19 28.73 -2.75
C VAL A 126 -6.79 30.13 -2.94
N ALA A 127 -7.14 30.46 -4.18
CA ALA A 127 -7.82 31.69 -4.54
C ALA A 127 -9.35 31.47 -4.55
N PHE A 128 -10.06 32.36 -3.87
CA PHE A 128 -11.51 32.36 -3.76
C PHE A 128 -12.14 33.24 -4.85
N PRO A 129 -13.40 32.96 -5.25
CA PRO A 129 -14.11 33.77 -6.24
C PRO A 129 -14.29 35.25 -5.84
N ASP A 130 -14.35 35.53 -4.54
CA ASP A 130 -14.47 36.87 -3.96
C ASP A 130 -13.16 37.67 -3.94
N GLY A 131 -12.07 37.08 -4.46
CA GLY A 131 -10.72 37.67 -4.46
C GLY A 131 -9.87 37.32 -3.24
N GLY A 132 -10.43 36.60 -2.26
CA GLY A 132 -9.69 36.07 -1.11
C GLY A 132 -8.58 35.11 -1.53
N LYS A 133 -7.49 35.07 -0.75
CA LYS A 133 -6.39 34.12 -0.96
C LYS A 133 -5.99 33.48 0.35
N LYS A 134 -5.84 32.16 0.35
CA LYS A 134 -5.35 31.39 1.49
C LYS A 134 -4.09 30.62 1.12
N PRO A 135 -2.91 31.02 1.62
CA PRO A 135 -1.69 30.26 1.42
C PRO A 135 -1.68 29.00 2.30
N LEU A 136 -1.28 27.88 1.72
CA LEU A 136 -1.06 26.61 2.40
C LEU A 136 0.40 26.18 2.18
N PRO A 137 1.20 25.99 3.24
CA PRO A 137 2.56 25.48 3.10
C PRO A 137 2.55 24.08 2.49
N GLY A 138 3.19 23.90 1.33
CA GLY A 138 3.14 22.64 0.58
C GLY A 138 3.64 21.44 1.39
N MET A 139 4.71 21.64 2.16
CA MET A 139 5.32 20.60 3.00
C MET A 139 4.40 20.08 4.11
N ASN A 140 3.36 20.82 4.48
CA ASN A 140 2.42 20.44 5.53
C ASN A 140 1.16 19.75 4.97
N ILE A 141 1.11 19.52 3.65
CA ILE A 141 -0.06 18.96 2.96
C ILE A 141 0.28 17.55 2.50
N GLN A 142 -0.53 16.59 2.94
CA GLN A 142 -0.45 15.21 2.47
C GLN A 142 -1.24 15.05 1.18
N ALA A 143 -2.45 15.63 1.14
CA ALA A 143 -3.33 15.53 0.00
C ALA A 143 -4.30 16.71 -0.09
N LEU A 144 -4.68 17.05 -1.32
CA LEU A 144 -5.79 17.94 -1.65
C LEU A 144 -7.00 17.11 -2.10
N VAL A 145 -8.17 17.43 -1.58
CA VAL A 145 -9.44 16.81 -1.96
C VAL A 145 -10.35 17.89 -2.54
N LEU A 146 -10.52 17.86 -3.85
CA LEU A 146 -11.22 18.89 -4.64
C LEU A 146 -12.66 18.45 -4.90
N HIS A 147 -13.64 19.15 -4.35
CA HIS A 147 -15.06 18.83 -4.50
C HIS A 147 -15.73 19.68 -5.57
N GLY A 148 -16.28 19.05 -6.60
CA GLY A 148 -17.03 19.73 -7.64
C GLY A 148 -16.16 20.55 -8.59
N ASN A 149 -16.57 21.78 -8.87
CA ASN A 149 -15.95 22.65 -9.86
C ASN A 149 -14.82 23.49 -9.26
N ILE A 150 -13.74 22.81 -8.85
CA ILE A 150 -12.53 23.43 -8.31
C ILE A 150 -11.40 23.24 -9.30
N GLN A 151 -10.72 24.33 -9.63
CA GLN A 151 -9.63 24.33 -10.57
C GLN A 151 -8.29 24.19 -9.86
N ILE A 152 -7.36 23.46 -10.46
CA ILE A 152 -5.97 23.38 -10.04
C ILE A 152 -5.08 23.61 -11.25
N SER A 153 -4.13 24.52 -11.12
CA SER A 153 -3.17 24.81 -12.20
C SER A 153 -2.22 23.63 -12.43
N THR A 154 -1.74 23.48 -13.66
CA THR A 154 -0.73 22.46 -14.02
C THR A 154 0.53 22.61 -13.18
N GLN A 155 0.96 23.84 -12.87
CA GLN A 155 2.12 24.13 -12.01
C GLN A 155 1.92 23.62 -10.58
N ALA A 156 0.71 23.75 -10.03
CA ALA A 156 0.36 23.17 -8.73
C ALA A 156 0.35 21.64 -8.79
N LEU A 157 -0.16 21.02 -9.87
CA LEU A 157 -0.11 19.57 -10.04
C LEU A 157 1.32 19.03 -10.11
N HIS A 158 2.22 19.69 -10.84
CA HIS A 158 3.64 19.30 -10.87
C HIS A 158 4.30 19.43 -9.50
N PHE A 159 4.00 20.51 -8.77
CA PHE A 159 4.49 20.69 -7.41
C PHE A 159 3.99 19.57 -6.48
N CYS A 160 2.71 19.22 -6.59
CA CYS A 160 2.13 18.13 -5.82
C CYS A 160 2.81 16.79 -6.14
N ALA A 161 3.02 16.47 -7.42
CA ALA A 161 3.70 15.25 -7.84
C ALA A 161 5.15 15.17 -7.34
N ALA A 162 5.89 16.28 -7.35
CA ALA A 162 7.29 16.32 -6.93
C ALA A 162 7.50 16.18 -5.41
N HIS A 163 6.48 16.51 -4.61
CA HIS A 163 6.55 16.51 -3.14
C HIS A 163 5.66 15.46 -2.49
N ASP A 164 5.29 14.44 -3.28
CA ASP A 164 4.41 13.35 -2.85
C ASP A 164 3.10 13.82 -2.21
N ILE A 165 2.49 14.87 -2.77
CA ILE A 165 1.18 15.41 -2.35
C ILE A 165 0.10 14.81 -3.26
N GLY A 166 -0.83 14.05 -2.67
CA GLY A 166 -1.96 13.49 -3.41
C GLY A 166 -2.96 14.57 -3.85
N VAL A 167 -3.59 14.41 -5.01
CA VAL A 167 -4.72 15.25 -5.43
C VAL A 167 -5.87 14.35 -5.82
N HIS A 168 -7.01 14.51 -5.16
CA HIS A 168 -8.22 13.71 -5.37
C HIS A 168 -9.34 14.61 -5.86
N TRP A 169 -10.09 14.14 -6.86
CA TRP A 169 -11.26 14.83 -7.39
C TRP A 169 -12.52 14.08 -7.00
N LEU A 170 -13.49 14.81 -6.46
CA LEU A 170 -14.85 14.35 -6.25
C LEU A 170 -15.79 15.20 -7.10
N SER A 171 -16.85 14.57 -7.60
CA SER A 171 -17.94 15.26 -8.27
C SER A 171 -18.71 16.12 -7.26
N TYR A 172 -19.58 17.00 -7.77
CA TYR A 172 -20.48 17.79 -6.92
C TYR A 172 -21.38 16.91 -6.03
N GLY A 173 -21.75 15.71 -6.52
CA GLY A 173 -22.54 14.73 -5.76
C GLY A 173 -21.72 13.84 -4.81
N GLY A 174 -20.44 14.14 -4.59
CA GLY A 174 -19.56 13.36 -3.71
C GLY A 174 -19.04 12.05 -4.31
N HIS A 175 -19.25 11.81 -5.61
CA HIS A 175 -18.69 10.63 -6.28
C HIS A 175 -17.20 10.82 -6.55
N TYR A 176 -16.39 9.81 -6.28
CA TYR A 176 -14.95 9.87 -6.53
C TYR A 176 -14.66 9.79 -8.03
N VAL A 177 -14.06 10.84 -8.59
CA VAL A 177 -13.79 10.93 -10.04
C VAL A 177 -12.42 10.35 -10.38
N GLY A 178 -11.41 10.64 -9.58
CA GLY A 178 -10.04 10.19 -9.85
C GLY A 178 -9.02 10.85 -8.94
N ALA A 179 -7.74 10.54 -9.17
CA ALA A 179 -6.64 11.14 -8.43
C ALA A 179 -5.30 11.13 -9.16
N LEU A 180 -4.45 12.06 -8.72
CA LEU A 180 -3.01 12.03 -8.84
C LEU A 180 -2.48 11.48 -7.52
N THR A 181 -2.04 10.23 -7.52
CA THR A 181 -1.46 9.59 -6.33
C THR A 181 0.06 9.57 -6.43
N PRO A 182 0.78 9.96 -5.37
CA PRO A 182 2.23 9.96 -5.36
C PRO A 182 2.84 8.56 -5.27
N GLY A 183 4.12 8.47 -5.64
CA GLY A 183 4.97 7.28 -5.49
C GLY A 183 4.79 6.17 -6.53
N ALA A 184 5.71 5.20 -6.50
CA ALA A 184 5.57 3.94 -7.21
C ALA A 184 4.40 3.18 -6.58
N GLY A 185 3.31 2.98 -7.32
CA GLY A 185 2.02 2.49 -6.80
C GLY A 185 2.12 1.29 -5.84
N ARG A 186 1.05 1.03 -5.09
CA ARG A 186 1.03 0.04 -3.99
C ARG A 186 0.99 -1.43 -4.47
N VAL A 187 1.92 -1.84 -5.35
CA VAL A 187 1.92 -3.13 -6.05
C VAL A 187 2.00 -4.30 -5.07
N GLN A 188 2.97 -4.29 -4.15
CA GLN A 188 3.12 -5.35 -3.14
C GLN A 188 1.89 -5.48 -2.23
N ARG A 189 1.25 -4.34 -1.89
CA ARG A 189 -0.01 -4.34 -1.14
C ARG A 189 -1.13 -5.00 -1.94
N ARG A 190 -1.33 -4.57 -3.20
CA ARG A 190 -2.36 -5.14 -4.07
C ARG A 190 -2.13 -6.63 -4.32
N HIS A 191 -0.88 -7.03 -4.51
CA HIS A 191 -0.52 -8.42 -4.68
C HIS A 191 -0.93 -9.27 -3.49
N ARG A 192 -0.55 -8.87 -2.27
CA ARG A 192 -0.97 -9.55 -1.04
C ARG A 192 -2.48 -9.49 -0.82
N GLN A 193 -3.15 -8.40 -1.22
CA GLN A 193 -4.61 -8.32 -1.20
C GLN A 193 -5.25 -9.37 -2.13
N TYR A 194 -4.71 -9.55 -3.34
CA TYR A 194 -5.21 -10.55 -4.28
C TYR A 194 -4.92 -11.98 -3.82
N GLN A 195 -3.75 -12.24 -3.22
CA GLN A 195 -3.45 -13.52 -2.58
C GLN A 195 -4.40 -13.79 -1.40
N ALA A 196 -4.63 -12.78 -0.55
CA ALA A 196 -5.58 -12.89 0.55
C ALA A 196 -7.02 -13.13 0.08
N LEU A 197 -7.37 -12.67 -1.12
CA LEU A 197 -8.66 -12.96 -1.75
C LEU A 197 -8.75 -14.40 -2.30
N GLN A 198 -7.69 -15.18 -2.27
CA GLN A 198 -7.73 -16.61 -2.62
C GLN A 198 -7.81 -17.49 -1.36
N ASP A 199 -7.39 -16.97 -0.20
CA ASP A 199 -7.46 -17.66 1.08
C ASP A 199 -8.81 -17.42 1.77
N ARG A 200 -9.64 -18.45 1.84
CA ARG A 200 -10.98 -18.38 2.46
C ARG A 200 -10.94 -18.14 3.96
N THR A 201 -9.97 -18.71 4.67
CA THR A 201 -9.85 -18.53 6.11
C THR A 201 -9.48 -17.07 6.42
N LEU A 202 -8.54 -16.50 5.66
CA LEU A 202 -8.16 -15.10 5.78
C LEU A 202 -9.31 -14.14 5.41
N GLN A 203 -10.09 -14.46 4.36
CA GLN A 203 -11.30 -13.71 4.01
C GLN A 203 -12.32 -13.68 5.15
N CYS A 204 -12.66 -14.84 5.72
CA CYS A 204 -13.56 -14.96 6.86
C CYS A 204 -13.08 -14.14 8.04
N GLY A 205 -11.79 -14.26 8.37
CA GLY A 205 -11.16 -13.51 9.46
C GLY A 205 -11.25 -11.99 9.25
N LEU A 206 -10.95 -11.50 8.04
CA LEU A 206 -11.02 -10.08 7.70
C LEU A 206 -12.46 -9.56 7.71
N ALA A 207 -13.41 -10.28 7.12
CA ALA A 207 -14.82 -9.91 7.09
C ALA A 207 -15.40 -9.86 8.51
N ARG A 208 -15.12 -10.88 9.35
CA ARG A 208 -15.51 -10.89 10.76
C ARG A 208 -15.02 -9.63 11.48
N ARG A 209 -13.71 -9.36 11.40
CA ARG A 209 -13.10 -8.20 12.08
C ARG A 209 -13.71 -6.88 11.63
N LEU A 210 -14.02 -6.74 10.34
CA LEU A 210 -14.67 -5.55 9.80
C LEU A 210 -16.08 -5.37 10.36
N VAL A 211 -16.89 -6.43 10.35
CA VAL A 211 -18.27 -6.39 10.88
C VAL A 211 -18.27 -6.19 12.39
N GLU A 212 -17.39 -6.87 13.12
CA GLU A 212 -17.22 -6.69 14.57
C GLU A 212 -16.88 -5.23 14.90
N ALA A 213 -15.89 -4.65 14.22
CA ALA A 213 -15.53 -3.25 14.40
C ALA A 213 -16.69 -2.30 14.06
N LYS A 214 -17.47 -2.59 13.00
CA LYS A 214 -18.66 -1.82 12.63
C LYS A 214 -19.72 -1.84 13.75
N VAL A 215 -20.09 -3.03 14.21
CA VAL A 215 -21.11 -3.24 15.25
C VAL A 215 -20.65 -2.63 16.58
N GLU A 216 -19.38 -2.80 16.92
CA GLU A 216 -18.81 -2.21 18.13
C GLU A 216 -18.81 -0.68 18.06
N ASN A 217 -18.43 -0.09 16.93
CA ASN A 217 -18.47 1.36 16.73
C ASN A 217 -19.91 1.91 16.82
N GLN A 218 -20.89 1.21 16.23
CA GLN A 218 -22.30 1.57 16.37
C GLN A 218 -22.77 1.50 17.82
N LEU A 219 -22.43 0.44 18.55
CA LEU A 219 -22.77 0.29 19.96
C LEU A 219 -22.15 1.42 20.80
N ARG A 220 -20.86 1.70 20.62
CA ARG A 220 -20.15 2.78 21.31
C ARG A 220 -20.74 4.14 20.97
N TYR A 221 -21.09 4.38 19.71
CA TYR A 221 -21.73 5.62 19.27
C TYR A 221 -23.08 5.82 19.94
N LEU A 222 -23.96 4.81 19.91
CA LEU A 222 -25.28 4.89 20.55
C LEU A 222 -25.17 5.10 22.07
N LEU A 223 -24.29 4.35 22.75
CA LEU A 223 -24.05 4.51 24.19
C LEU A 223 -23.53 5.91 24.56
N ARG A 224 -22.82 6.58 23.64
CA ARG A 224 -22.39 7.98 23.83
C ARG A 224 -23.53 8.94 23.52
N ALA A 225 -24.30 8.71 22.47
CA ALA A 225 -25.40 9.57 22.05
C ALA A 225 -26.51 9.65 23.11
N VAL A 226 -26.84 8.52 23.75
CA VAL A 226 -27.89 8.46 24.80
C VAL A 226 -27.40 8.89 26.19
N ARG A 227 -26.08 9.11 26.34
CA ARG A 227 -25.50 9.51 27.61
C ARG A 227 -25.99 10.90 28.00
N GLY A 228 -26.62 11.01 29.17
CA GLY A 228 -27.19 12.27 29.66
C GLY A 228 -28.59 12.58 29.11
N GLN A 229 -29.18 11.70 28.30
CA GLN A 229 -30.56 11.83 27.80
C GLN A 229 -31.43 10.72 28.41
N ALA A 230 -31.86 10.91 29.66
CA ALA A 230 -32.57 9.88 30.43
C ALA A 230 -33.84 9.37 29.76
N GLU A 231 -34.62 10.25 29.13
CA GLU A 231 -35.87 9.92 28.43
C GLU A 231 -35.62 9.07 27.18
N LEU A 232 -34.63 9.45 26.37
CA LEU A 232 -34.22 8.68 25.17
C LEU A 232 -33.61 7.33 25.55
N ASN A 233 -32.81 7.28 26.62
CA ASN A 233 -32.21 6.04 27.10
C ASN A 233 -33.28 5.04 27.60
N GLN A 234 -34.39 5.52 28.14
CA GLN A 234 -35.52 4.69 28.59
C GLN A 234 -36.45 4.25 27.44
N THR A 235 -36.22 4.74 26.22
CA THR A 235 -37.06 4.37 25.07
C THR A 235 -36.83 2.89 24.72
N GLN A 236 -37.92 2.15 24.52
CA GLN A 236 -37.89 0.72 24.23
C GLN A 236 -37.06 0.39 22.98
N GLU A 237 -37.13 1.23 21.95
CA GLU A 237 -36.38 1.06 20.70
C GLU A 237 -34.86 1.10 20.94
N VAL A 238 -34.38 2.04 21.76
CA VAL A 238 -32.96 2.17 22.13
C VAL A 238 -32.50 0.95 22.92
N HIS A 239 -33.29 0.53 23.90
CA HIS A 239 -32.99 -0.66 24.69
C HIS A 239 -32.92 -1.94 23.84
N GLN A 240 -33.84 -2.10 22.89
CA GLN A 240 -33.86 -3.22 21.95
C GLN A 240 -32.65 -3.17 21.00
N GLY A 241 -32.35 -2.00 20.42
CA GLY A 241 -31.19 -1.82 19.54
C GLY A 241 -29.86 -2.11 20.22
N LEU A 242 -29.64 -1.58 21.44
CA LEU A 242 -28.44 -1.85 22.23
C LEU A 242 -28.31 -3.34 22.60
N SER A 243 -29.41 -4.00 22.94
CA SER A 243 -29.43 -5.43 23.25
C SER A 243 -29.10 -6.27 22.02
N GLN A 244 -29.68 -5.92 20.86
CA GLN A 244 -29.42 -6.60 19.60
C GLN A 244 -27.96 -6.47 19.16
N LEU A 245 -27.36 -5.28 19.28
CA LEU A 245 -25.94 -5.06 18.98
C LEU A 245 -25.03 -5.90 19.90
N ARG A 246 -25.35 -5.99 21.20
CA ARG A 246 -24.59 -6.83 22.16
C ARG A 246 -24.69 -8.33 21.83
N LEU A 247 -25.87 -8.81 21.44
CA LEU A 247 -26.06 -10.19 21.01
C LEU A 247 -25.26 -10.47 19.73
N THR A 248 -25.33 -9.56 18.78
CA THR A 248 -24.59 -9.65 17.52
C THR A 248 -23.07 -9.74 17.76
N LEU A 249 -22.50 -8.94 18.67
CA LEU A 249 -21.09 -9.06 19.04
C LEU A 249 -20.74 -10.41 19.67
N LYS A 250 -21.61 -10.95 20.53
CA LYS A 250 -21.39 -12.29 21.13
C LYS A 250 -21.40 -13.38 20.06
N ASP A 251 -22.32 -13.29 19.10
CA ASP A 251 -22.43 -14.26 18.00
C ASP A 251 -21.23 -14.17 17.06
N LEU A 252 -20.75 -12.95 16.73
CA LEU A 252 -19.54 -12.75 15.94
C LEU A 252 -18.28 -13.30 16.61
N ASN A 253 -18.18 -13.19 17.94
CA ASN A 253 -17.06 -13.75 18.69
C ASN A 253 -17.04 -15.29 18.62
N ARG A 254 -18.21 -15.93 18.79
CA ARG A 254 -18.36 -17.39 18.63
C ARG A 254 -18.02 -17.88 17.23
N LEU A 255 -18.49 -17.16 16.20
CA LEU A 255 -18.12 -17.44 14.81
C LEU A 255 -16.60 -17.31 14.59
N GLY A 256 -15.96 -16.45 15.37
CA GLY A 256 -14.53 -16.28 15.38
C GLY A 256 -13.73 -17.49 15.80
N GLU A 257 -14.09 -18.07 16.94
CA GLU A 257 -13.49 -19.30 17.46
C GLU A 257 -13.65 -20.46 16.45
N ALA A 258 -14.77 -20.49 15.73
CA ALA A 258 -14.99 -21.47 14.68
C ALA A 258 -14.07 -21.24 13.46
N VAL A 259 -13.89 -19.99 13.01
CA VAL A 259 -13.02 -19.65 11.86
C VAL A 259 -11.56 -19.92 12.15
N ASP A 260 -11.09 -19.63 13.37
CA ASP A 260 -9.69 -19.80 13.76
C ASP A 260 -9.30 -21.30 13.86
N GLY A 261 -10.29 -22.21 13.88
CA GLY A 261 -10.11 -23.67 13.80
C GLY A 261 -10.41 -24.30 12.44
N LEU A 262 -10.72 -23.52 11.40
CA LEU A 262 -10.98 -24.04 10.05
C LEU A 262 -9.67 -24.28 9.30
N GLU A 263 -9.45 -25.54 8.91
CA GLU A 263 -8.57 -25.87 7.78
C GLU A 263 -9.15 -25.27 6.49
N PRO A 264 -8.33 -24.86 5.50
CA PRO A 264 -8.77 -24.20 4.29
C PRO A 264 -9.52 -25.17 3.37
N ALA A 265 -10.79 -25.46 3.70
CA ALA A 265 -11.70 -26.29 2.93
C ALA A 265 -13.01 -25.52 2.69
N GLU A 266 -13.30 -25.26 1.42
CA GLU A 266 -14.01 -24.08 0.89
C GLU A 266 -15.52 -24.01 1.16
N ALA A 267 -16.15 -25.08 1.71
CA ALA A 267 -17.61 -25.14 1.89
C ALA A 267 -18.09 -24.47 3.19
N GLN A 268 -17.44 -24.72 4.33
CA GLN A 268 -17.85 -24.15 5.62
C GLN A 268 -17.50 -22.66 5.72
N ALA A 269 -16.40 -22.24 5.08
CA ALA A 269 -15.99 -20.83 5.04
C ALA A 269 -17.01 -19.95 4.29
N LEU A 270 -17.61 -20.46 3.21
CA LEU A 270 -18.61 -19.72 2.45
C LEU A 270 -19.90 -19.49 3.27
N GLU A 271 -20.37 -20.51 3.99
CA GLU A 271 -21.55 -20.39 4.87
C GLU A 271 -21.30 -19.37 6.00
N VAL A 272 -20.09 -19.36 6.57
CA VAL A 272 -19.69 -18.37 7.58
C VAL A 272 -19.65 -16.96 6.98
N LEU A 273 -19.09 -16.78 5.76
CA LEU A 273 -19.10 -15.49 5.07
C LEU A 273 -20.50 -14.97 4.79
N GLU A 274 -21.42 -15.83 4.36
CA GLU A 274 -22.83 -15.45 4.15
C GLU A 274 -23.50 -15.03 5.46
N LYS A 275 -23.26 -15.76 6.56
CA LYS A 275 -23.73 -15.38 7.90
C LYS A 275 -23.18 -14.01 8.30
N ILE A 276 -21.89 -13.74 8.08
CA ILE A 276 -21.25 -12.45 8.35
C ILE A 276 -21.90 -11.32 7.54
N ARG A 277 -22.11 -11.52 6.23
CA ARG A 277 -22.81 -10.55 5.37
C ARG A 277 -24.23 -10.25 5.84
N GLY A 278 -24.92 -11.26 6.39
CA GLY A 278 -26.25 -11.08 6.98
C GLY A 278 -26.29 -10.06 8.13
N TYR A 279 -25.18 -9.85 8.85
CA TYR A 279 -25.08 -8.81 9.90
C TYR A 279 -24.80 -7.42 9.35
N GLU A 280 -24.25 -7.30 8.13
CA GLU A 280 -24.03 -5.99 7.48
C GLU A 280 -25.33 -5.35 6.99
N ALA A 281 -26.29 -6.19 6.59
CA ALA A 281 -27.55 -5.80 5.95
C ALA A 281 -28.75 -5.71 6.91
N LYS A 282 -28.63 -6.15 8.17
CA LYS A 282 -29.72 -6.02 9.14
C LYS A 282 -29.82 -4.56 9.60
N PRO A 283 -30.91 -3.84 9.26
CA PRO A 283 -31.14 -2.52 9.82
C PRO A 283 -31.34 -2.68 11.33
N VAL A 284 -30.49 -2.04 12.12
CA VAL A 284 -30.72 -1.88 13.56
C VAL A 284 -31.76 -0.78 13.68
N GLY A 285 -33.05 -1.15 13.64
CA GLY A 285 -34.24 -0.30 13.89
C GLY A 285 -34.24 1.09 13.24
N CYS A 286 -35.02 1.29 12.17
CA CYS A 286 -35.25 2.57 11.45
C CYS A 286 -34.04 3.44 11.04
N ILE A 287 -32.81 3.14 11.47
CA ILE A 287 -31.60 3.87 11.09
C ILE A 287 -30.88 3.05 10.03
N SER A 288 -31.27 3.27 8.79
CA SER A 288 -30.56 2.78 7.62
C SER A 288 -29.26 3.57 7.45
N VAL A 289 -28.20 3.21 8.18
CA VAL A 289 -26.83 3.64 7.83
C VAL A 289 -26.37 2.82 6.62
N TRP A 290 -26.82 3.24 5.45
CA TRP A 290 -26.19 2.87 4.18
C TRP A 290 -24.78 3.46 4.17
N CYS A 291 -23.80 2.63 4.51
CA CYS A 291 -22.42 2.86 4.11
C CYS A 291 -22.19 2.03 2.85
N PRO A 292 -22.20 2.62 1.65
CA PRO A 292 -21.77 1.91 0.46
C PRO A 292 -20.26 1.73 0.59
N ILE A 293 -19.84 0.53 1.01
CA ILE A 293 -18.47 0.08 0.85
C ILE A 293 -18.36 -0.38 -0.61
N PHE A 294 -18.01 0.53 -1.50
CA PHE A 294 -17.29 0.30 -2.77
C PHE A 294 -16.63 1.61 -3.22
#